data_AF-A0A968VXG0-F1
#
_entry.id   AF-A0A968VXG0-F1
#
_cell.length_a   1.000
_cell.length_b   1.000
_cell.length_c   1.000
_cell.angle_alpha   90.00
_cell.angle_beta   90.00
_cell.angle_gamma   90.00
#
_symmetry.space_group_name_H-M   'P 1'
#
loop_
_entity.id
_entity.type
_entity.pdbx_description
1 polymer ?
#
loop_
_entity_poly.entity_id
_entity_poly.type
_entity_poly.pdbx_seq_one_letter_code
_entity_poly.pdbx_strand_id
1 'polypeptide(L)' 'MIFRTEIELHKSTLDISYKTPTMFVGSCFSDNIGAFFQKLKLPVFINPFGVLYNPASICMALNKVN' A
#
# COMPACT_ATOMS: atom_id res chain seq x y z
N MET A 1 11.97 4.51 32.88
CA MET A 1 12.81 4.23 31.70
C MET A 1 11.93 4.32 30.46
N ILE A 2 12.45 4.88 29.37
CA ILE A 2 11.75 4.94 28.08
C ILE A 2 12.24 3.76 27.23
N PHE A 3 11.36 2.82 26.91
CA PHE A 3 11.65 1.59 26.14
C PHE A 3 11.11 1.67 24.71
N ARG A 4 11.26 2.83 24.08
CA ARG A 4 10.91 3.07 22.68
C ARG A 4 11.92 4.03 22.08
N THR A 5 12.14 3.93 20.78
CA THR A 5 12.84 4.97 20.03
C THR A 5 11.89 6.15 19.86
N GLU A 6 12.27 7.30 20.41
CA GLU A 6 11.55 8.55 20.12
C GLU A 6 12.04 9.09 18.79
N ILE A 7 11.10 9.39 17.90
CA ILE A 7 11.38 9.81 16.52
C ILE A 7 10.64 11.13 16.29
N GLU A 8 11.37 12.15 15.83
CA GLU A 8 10.74 13.38 15.36
C GLU A 8 10.15 13.15 13.96
N LEU A 9 8.83 13.32 13.85
CA LEU A 9 8.13 13.11 12.59
C LEU A 9 8.12 14.41 11.78
N HIS A 10 8.87 14.43 10.69
CA HIS A 10 8.77 15.48 9.69
C HIS A 10 7.67 15.18 8.67
N LYS A 11 7.03 16.22 8.14
CA LYS A 11 6.04 16.05 7.07
C LYS A 11 6.72 15.46 5.83
N SER A 12 6.14 14.39 5.29
CA SER A 12 6.56 13.81 4.02
C SER A 12 6.41 14.83 2.88
N THR A 13 7.36 14.82 1.93
CA THR A 13 7.23 15.56 0.68
C THR A 13 6.22 14.92 -0.27
N LEU A 14 5.92 13.64 -0.07
CA LEU A 14 4.87 12.91 -0.78
C LEU A 14 3.55 13.08 -0.03
N ASP A 15 2.59 13.74 -0.66
CA ASP A 15 1.24 13.91 -0.16
C ASP A 15 0.28 12.97 -0.90
N ILE A 16 -0.48 12.17 -0.15
CA ILE A 16 -1.47 11.25 -0.69
C ILE A 16 -2.84 11.86 -0.44
N SER A 17 -3.54 12.18 -1.52
CA SER A 17 -4.89 12.76 -1.48
C SER A 17 -5.85 11.93 -2.32
N TYR A 18 -7.12 12.32 -2.37
CA TYR A 18 -8.12 11.72 -3.27
C TYR A 18 -7.81 11.89 -4.77
N LYS A 19 -6.79 12.69 -5.12
CA LYS A 19 -6.30 12.82 -6.50
C LYS A 19 -5.12 11.90 -6.80
N THR A 20 -4.62 11.15 -5.82
CA THR A 20 -3.42 10.31 -5.93
C THR A 20 -3.82 8.85 -6.16
N PRO A 21 -3.72 8.31 -7.39
CA PRO A 21 -3.97 6.89 -7.64
C PRO A 21 -2.99 6.05 -6.83
N THR A 22 -3.50 5.04 -6.13
CA THR A 22 -2.69 4.22 -5.22
C THR A 22 -2.92 2.74 -5.53
N MET A 23 -1.85 1.95 -5.51
CA MET A 23 -1.92 0.50 -5.65
C MET A 23 -1.60 -0.18 -4.32
N PHE A 24 -2.41 -1.16 -3.94
CA PHE A 24 -2.14 -2.06 -2.81
C PHE A 24 -1.75 -3.44 -3.35
N VAL A 25 -0.53 -3.87 -3.02
CA VAL A 25 0.03 -5.18 -3.35
C VAL A 25 0.76 -5.73 -2.14
N GLY A 26 0.71 -7.05 -1.96
CA GLY A 26 1.37 -7.68 -0.83
C GLY A 26 0.55 -8.84 -0.28
N SER A 27 0.66 -9.03 1.04
CA SER A 27 -0.07 -10.10 1.72
C SER A 27 -1.58 -9.80 1.79
N CYS A 28 -2.35 -10.68 2.42
CA CYS A 28 -3.76 -10.46 2.70
C CYS A 28 -4.03 -9.17 3.50
N PHE A 29 -3.02 -8.63 4.20
CA PHE A 29 -3.11 -7.33 4.84
C PHE A 29 -3.30 -6.21 3.80
N SER A 30 -2.52 -6.22 2.71
CA SER A 30 -2.62 -5.22 1.66
C SER A 30 -4.01 -5.21 1.01
N ASP A 31 -4.61 -6.39 0.80
CA ASP A 31 -5.95 -6.52 0.23
C ASP A 31 -7.02 -5.91 1.14
N ASN A 32 -6.96 -6.22 2.44
CA ASN A 32 -7.92 -5.71 3.42
C ASN A 32 -7.81 -4.19 3.60
N ILE A 33 -6.59 -3.66 3.66
CA ILE A 33 -6.37 -2.22 3.78
C ILE A 33 -6.77 -1.50 2.49
N GLY A 34 -6.46 -2.06 1.32
CA GLY A 34 -6.92 -1.53 0.03
C GLY A 34 -8.44 -1.46 -0.04
N ALA A 35 -9.15 -2.52 0.39
CA ALA A 35 -10.61 -2.55 0.42
C ALA A 35 -11.19 -1.52 1.40
N PHE A 36 -10.54 -1.31 2.55
CA PHE A 36 -10.90 -0.24 3.49
C PHE A 36 -10.78 1.14 2.85
N PHE A 37 -9.69 1.44 2.15
CA PHE A 37 -9.52 2.74 1.47
C PHE A 37 -10.43 2.91 0.25
N GLN A 38 -10.75 1.84 -0.49
CA GLN A 38 -11.78 1.87 -1.53
C GLN A 38 -13.15 2.26 -0.97
N LYS A 39 -13.52 1.72 0.22
CA LYS A 39 -14.77 2.12 0.90
C LYS A 39 -14.78 3.61 1.24
N LEU A 40 -13.63 4.16 1.60
CA LEU A 40 -13.42 5.59 1.84
C LEU A 40 -13.29 6.44 0.55
N LYS A 41 -13.43 5.84 -0.64
CA LYS A 41 -13.38 6.50 -1.96
C LYS A 41 -12.00 7.03 -2.37
N LEU A 42 -10.92 6.54 -1.75
CA LEU A 42 -9.58 6.76 -2.29
C LEU A 42 -9.45 6.02 -3.63
N PRO A 43 -8.81 6.60 -4.67
CA PRO A 43 -8.62 5.93 -5.96
C PRO A 43 -7.60 4.79 -5.82
N VAL A 44 -8.11 3.62 -5.45
CA VAL A 44 -7.31 2.45 -5.08
C VAL A 44 -7.47 1.32 -6.08
N PHE A 45 -6.33 0.84 -6.59
CA PHE A 45 -6.20 -0.41 -7.32
C PHE A 45 -5.66 -1.50 -6.38
N ILE A 46 -6.44 -2.55 -6.15
CA ILE A 46 -5.99 -3.71 -5.35
C ILE A 46 -5.47 -4.76 -6.32
N ASN A 47 -4.29 -5.31 -6.03
CA ASN A 47 -3.66 -6.36 -6.83
C ASN A 47 -4.65 -7.50 -7.17
N PRO A 48 -4.92 -7.80 -8.46
CA PRO A 48 -5.89 -8.83 -8.85
C PRO A 48 -5.32 -10.26 -8.79
N PHE A 49 -4.02 -10.43 -8.55
CA PHE A 49 -3.35 -11.73 -8.55
C PHE A 49 -3.38 -12.44 -7.18
N GLY A 50 -4.10 -11.88 -6.20
CA GLY A 50 -4.20 -12.42 -4.84
C GLY A 50 -3.00 -12.09 -3.96
N VAL A 51 -2.82 -12.88 -2.90
CA VAL A 51 -1.79 -12.68 -1.87
C VAL A 51 -0.39 -12.96 -2.44
N LEU A 52 0.47 -11.93 -2.43
CA LEU A 52 1.86 -12.01 -2.89
C LEU A 52 2.81 -11.54 -1.79
N TYR A 53 3.81 -12.34 -1.42
CA TYR A 53 4.77 -11.94 -0.37
C TYR A 53 6.23 -11.96 -0.84
N ASN A 54 6.58 -12.88 -1.74
CA ASN A 54 7.96 -13.00 -2.17
C ASN A 54 8.26 -11.92 -3.25
N PRO A 55 9.48 -11.35 -3.26
CA PRO A 55 9.82 -10.27 -4.17
C PRO A 55 9.67 -10.60 -5.66
N ALA A 56 9.99 -11.83 -6.07
CA ALA A 56 9.92 -12.24 -7.48
C ALA A 56 8.47 -12.24 -8.00
N SER A 57 7.52 -12.76 -7.21
CA SER A 57 6.11 -12.73 -7.57
C SER A 57 5.53 -11.30 -7.58
N ILE A 58 5.93 -10.43 -6.65
CA ILE A 58 5.52 -9.02 -6.65
C ILE A 58 6.06 -8.32 -7.90
N CYS A 59 7.32 -8.54 -8.28
CA CYS A 59 7.90 -7.99 -9.50
C CYS A 59 7.13 -8.44 -10.75
N MET A 60 6.84 -9.74 -10.86
CA MET A 60 6.04 -10.28 -11.97
C MET A 60 4.64 -9.67 -12.02
N ALA A 61 3.97 -9.51 -10.87
CA ALA A 61 2.67 -8.87 -10.79
C ALA A 61 2.71 -7.43 -11.28
N LEU A 62 3.66 -6.61 -10.78
CA LEU A 62 3.84 -5.23 -11.19
C LEU A 62 4.08 -5.09 -12.71
N ASN A 63 4.88 -5.98 -13.30
CA ASN A 63 5.12 -6.00 -14.75
C ASN A 63 3.88 -6.36 -15.58
N LYS A 64 2.86 -6.98 -14.99
CA LYS A 64 1.60 -7.35 -15.67
C LYS A 64 0.52 -6.27 -15.58
N VAL A 65 0.69 -5.28 -14.71
CA VAL A 65 -0.26 -4.16 -14.54
C VAL A 65 0.17 -2.87 -15.25
N ASN A 66 1.39 -2.86 -15.81
CA ASN A 66 1.86 -1.80 -16.72
C ASN A 66 1.28 -1.97 -18.13
#